data_AF-A0AAP0LGC5-F1
#
_entry.id   AF-A0AAP0LGC5-F1
#
_cell.length_a   1.000
_cell.length_b   1.000
_cell.length_c   1.000
_cell.angle_alpha   90.00
_cell.angle_beta   90.00
_cell.angle_gamma   90.00
#
_symmetry.space_group_name_H-M   'P 1'
#
loop_
_entity.id
_entity.type
_entity.pdbx_description
1 polymer ?
#
loop_
_entity_poly.entity_id
_entity_poly.type
_entity_poly.pdbx_seq_one_letter_code
_entity_poly.pdbx_strand_id
1 'polypeptide(L)'
;MTSTRKTYNRCRLLTARLRICRTQRGHPSQSQFMIYQQDDPVTLWVNKVGPYNNPQETYNYYSLPFCQPPGNAAHKWGGLGEVLGGNELIDSQIDIKFQKNVDRGVICEMEMTADKVKQFKDAVENMYWLEFFMGFVGELRTDKNNENKHMLFTHKAIVVRYNGDQIIHVNLTQDGAKPLEVGKNLEMTYSIKWFPTNVTFARRFDVYLDYPFFEHQIHWFSIFNSFMMVIFLTGLVSMILMRTLRNDYAKYAREDDDLETLERDVSEESGWKLVHGDVFRPARSLVLLSALVGTGAQLAMLVLLVILLAIVGMLYIGRGAIVTTFIVCYALTSFISGYVSGGLYSRSGGKSWIKSMILTASLFPFMCFGIGFILNTIAIFYGSLAAIPFGTMVVVFIIWAFISFPLALLGTVVGRNWSGAPNNPCRVKTIPRPIPEKKWYLTPSIVSLMGGLLPFGSIFIEMYFVFTSFWNYKVYYVYGFMLLVFVILIIVTVCVTIVGTYFLLNAENYHWQWTSFFSAASTAVYVYLYSVYYYYVKTKMSGFFQTSFYFGYTLMFCLGLGILCATRPPQPLEANDRERSSIASGSRTCNPETGNHALVTWPRLIHQTLVLVSLALEVKEVLPIEQILFK
;
A
#
# COMPACT_ATOMS: atom_id res chain seq x y z
N MET A 1 59.72 -28.46 -19.79
CA MET A 1 58.60 -29.36 -19.46
C MET A 1 58.37 -29.39 -17.94
N THR A 2 57.95 -28.25 -17.40
CA THR A 2 57.78 -28.02 -15.95
C THR A 2 56.76 -26.88 -15.78
N SER A 3 55.58 -27.02 -16.38
CA SER A 3 54.50 -26.04 -16.22
C SER A 3 53.13 -26.65 -16.55
N THR A 4 52.74 -27.74 -15.88
CA THR A 4 51.37 -28.30 -16.03
C THR A 4 50.93 -29.20 -14.86
N ARG A 5 51.52 -29.06 -13.66
CA ARG A 5 51.14 -29.87 -12.47
C ARG A 5 50.63 -29.08 -11.26
N LYS A 6 50.53 -27.75 -11.32
CA LYS A 6 50.02 -26.92 -10.20
C LYS A 6 48.55 -26.51 -10.29
N THR A 7 47.84 -26.85 -11.37
CA THR A 7 46.44 -26.45 -11.58
C THR A 7 45.42 -27.53 -11.19
N TYR A 8 45.86 -28.78 -10.94
CA TYR A 8 44.96 -29.90 -10.66
C TYR A 8 44.59 -30.04 -9.17
N ASN A 9 45.42 -29.54 -8.25
CA ASN A 9 45.19 -29.68 -6.80
C ASN A 9 44.46 -28.50 -6.13
N ARG A 10 44.08 -27.44 -6.86
CA ARG A 10 43.19 -26.36 -6.35
C ARG A 10 41.71 -26.58 -6.67
N CYS A 11 41.37 -27.53 -7.54
CA CYS A 11 39.98 -27.83 -7.92
C CYS A 11 39.31 -28.91 -7.04
N ARG A 12 40.07 -29.55 -6.13
CA ARG A 12 39.55 -30.57 -5.20
C ARG A 12 39.21 -30.06 -3.79
N LEU A 13 39.45 -28.77 -3.51
CA LEU A 13 39.09 -28.14 -2.23
C LEU A 13 37.78 -27.32 -2.30
N LEU A 14 37.24 -27.06 -3.50
CA LEU A 14 35.98 -26.33 -3.68
C LEU A 14 34.73 -27.22 -3.76
N THR A 15 34.87 -28.53 -3.90
CA THR A 15 33.76 -29.50 -3.95
C THR A 15 33.49 -30.21 -2.61
N ALA A 16 34.25 -29.88 -1.55
CA ALA A 16 34.11 -30.47 -0.22
C ALA A 16 33.34 -29.58 0.80
N ARG A 17 32.82 -28.40 0.39
CA ARG A 17 31.95 -27.54 1.23
C ARG A 17 30.46 -27.56 0.85
N LEU A 18 30.04 -28.50 0.01
CA LEU A 18 28.63 -28.70 -0.39
C LEU A 18 28.02 -30.02 0.15
N ARG A 19 28.66 -30.67 1.14
CA ARG A 19 28.16 -31.91 1.79
C ARG A 19 28.10 -31.85 3.32
N ILE A 20 27.80 -30.68 3.90
CA ILE A 20 27.53 -30.53 5.35
C ILE A 20 26.08 -30.04 5.61
N CYS A 21 25.17 -30.20 4.63
CA CYS A 21 23.72 -30.01 4.83
C CYS A 21 22.95 -31.31 4.57
N ARG A 22 23.36 -32.41 5.21
CA ARG A 22 22.62 -33.67 5.14
C ARG A 22 22.67 -34.47 6.44
N THR A 23 22.55 -33.80 7.58
CA THR A 23 22.23 -34.43 8.88
C THR A 23 21.87 -33.36 9.90
N GLN A 24 20.70 -32.74 9.72
CA GLN A 24 19.87 -32.34 10.84
C GLN A 24 18.47 -32.85 10.53
N ARG A 25 18.02 -33.85 11.27
CA ARG A 25 16.59 -34.13 11.45
C ARG A 25 16.01 -32.92 12.20
N GLY A 26 15.74 -31.85 11.47
CA GLY A 26 14.81 -30.83 11.90
C GLY A 26 13.41 -31.37 11.72
N HIS A 27 12.57 -31.24 12.75
CA HIS A 27 11.14 -31.44 12.66
C HIS A 27 10.60 -30.75 11.38
N PRO A 28 9.90 -31.46 10.48
CA PRO A 28 9.36 -30.83 9.28
C PRO A 28 8.31 -29.79 9.71
N SER A 29 8.47 -28.58 9.22
CA SER A 29 7.48 -27.51 9.25
C SER A 29 6.16 -28.02 8.64
N GLN A 30 5.08 -28.02 9.42
CA GLN A 30 3.72 -28.45 9.05
C GLN A 30 3.07 -27.51 8.01
N SER A 31 3.57 -27.52 6.78
CA SER A 31 2.86 -27.08 5.57
C SER A 31 3.08 -28.07 4.42
N GLN A 32 3.30 -29.33 4.78
CA GLN A 32 3.22 -30.47 3.88
C GLN A 32 1.76 -30.90 3.84
N PHE A 33 1.18 -30.95 2.63
CA PHE A 33 -0.19 -31.35 2.31
C PHE A 33 -0.78 -32.31 3.36
N MET A 34 -1.73 -31.82 4.17
CA MET A 34 -2.38 -32.68 5.18
C MET A 34 -3.25 -33.70 4.42
N ILE A 35 -2.74 -34.93 4.38
CA ILE A 35 -3.38 -36.11 3.82
C ILE A 35 -3.99 -36.84 5.01
N TYR A 36 -5.28 -37.09 4.96
CA TYR A 36 -6.04 -37.77 6.00
C TYR A 36 -6.32 -39.20 5.59
N GLN A 37 -6.09 -40.15 6.49
CA GLN A 37 -6.59 -41.51 6.37
C GLN A 37 -8.01 -41.59 6.94
N GLN A 38 -8.72 -42.65 6.57
CA GLN A 38 -10.07 -42.90 7.09
C GLN A 38 -10.03 -42.96 8.63
N ASP A 39 -11.01 -42.31 9.27
CA ASP A 39 -11.12 -42.17 10.73
C ASP A 39 -10.03 -41.34 11.43
N ASP A 40 -9.13 -40.68 10.69
CA ASP A 40 -8.17 -39.76 11.30
C ASP A 40 -8.88 -38.59 12.00
N PRO A 41 -8.38 -38.14 13.17
CA PRO A 41 -8.94 -37.00 13.88
C PRO A 41 -8.68 -35.70 13.13
N VAL A 42 -9.73 -34.91 12.94
CA VAL A 42 -9.69 -33.59 12.27
C VAL A 42 -9.93 -32.50 13.32
N THR A 43 -8.91 -31.70 13.59
CA THR A 43 -9.03 -30.59 14.55
C THR A 43 -9.73 -29.39 13.92
N LEU A 44 -10.85 -28.96 14.52
CA LEU A 44 -11.53 -27.72 14.17
C LEU A 44 -11.07 -26.59 15.08
N TRP A 45 -10.57 -25.50 14.48
CA TRP A 45 -10.08 -24.33 15.21
C TRP A 45 -11.14 -23.22 15.23
N VAL A 46 -11.33 -22.60 16.39
CA VAL A 46 -12.12 -21.37 16.56
C VAL A 46 -11.19 -20.17 16.57
N ASN A 47 -11.65 -19.02 16.07
CA ASN A 47 -10.83 -17.81 16.02
C ASN A 47 -11.46 -16.66 16.82
N LYS A 48 -12.35 -15.88 16.18
CA LYS A 48 -12.86 -14.63 16.75
C LYS A 48 -14.34 -14.44 16.55
N VAL A 49 -14.89 -13.49 17.30
CA VAL A 49 -16.30 -13.10 17.29
C VAL A 49 -16.39 -11.59 17.34
N GLY A 50 -17.42 -11.03 16.74
CA GLY A 50 -17.62 -9.59 16.78
C GLY A 50 -18.92 -9.15 16.12
N PRO A 51 -19.34 -7.90 16.32
CA PRO A 51 -20.46 -7.30 15.59
C PRO A 51 -20.25 -7.30 14.07
N TYR A 52 -21.24 -7.74 13.30
CA TYR A 52 -21.13 -7.82 11.82
C TYR A 52 -20.86 -6.48 11.15
N ASN A 53 -21.50 -5.42 11.66
CA ASN A 53 -21.34 -4.07 11.11
C ASN A 53 -20.00 -3.40 11.49
N ASN A 54 -19.26 -3.93 12.48
CA ASN A 54 -18.00 -3.37 12.98
C ASN A 54 -16.86 -4.41 12.88
N PRO A 55 -16.26 -4.61 11.70
CA PRO A 55 -15.32 -5.69 11.43
C PRO A 55 -13.99 -5.64 12.20
N GLN A 56 -13.58 -4.47 12.72
CA GLN A 56 -12.33 -4.35 13.47
C GLN A 56 -12.52 -4.70 14.95
N GLU A 57 -13.76 -4.62 15.45
CA GLU A 57 -14.11 -4.97 16.81
C GLU A 57 -14.23 -6.49 16.93
N THR A 58 -13.11 -7.14 17.26
CA THR A 58 -13.03 -8.60 17.32
C THR A 58 -12.54 -9.05 18.69
N TYR A 59 -13.21 -10.07 19.21
CA TYR A 59 -12.92 -10.68 20.51
C TYR A 59 -12.70 -12.18 20.33
N ASN A 60 -12.10 -12.81 21.32
CA ASN A 60 -11.93 -14.27 21.31
C ASN A 60 -13.30 -14.98 21.30
N TYR A 61 -13.42 -16.12 20.61
CA TYR A 61 -14.66 -16.91 20.61
C TYR A 61 -15.23 -17.21 21.99
N TYR A 62 -14.36 -17.47 22.96
CA TYR A 62 -14.78 -17.78 24.33
C TYR A 62 -15.04 -16.54 25.21
N SER A 63 -15.03 -15.32 24.63
CA SER A 63 -15.49 -14.11 25.33
C SER A 63 -17.00 -14.15 25.54
N LEU A 64 -17.74 -14.76 24.60
CA LEU A 64 -19.14 -15.10 24.79
C LEU A 64 -19.24 -16.39 25.62
N PRO A 65 -20.31 -16.55 26.42
CA PRO A 65 -20.44 -17.65 27.38
C PRO A 65 -20.89 -18.95 26.71
N PHE A 66 -20.23 -19.29 25.59
CA PHE A 66 -20.30 -20.60 24.95
C PHE A 66 -19.56 -21.63 25.79
N CYS A 67 -19.72 -22.89 25.40
CA CYS A 67 -19.08 -23.99 26.10
C CYS A 67 -17.58 -23.97 25.92
N GLN A 68 -16.90 -23.79 27.05
CA GLN A 68 -15.44 -23.81 27.10
C GLN A 68 -14.96 -25.26 27.19
N PRO A 69 -13.91 -25.62 26.44
CA PRO A 69 -13.30 -26.93 26.54
C PRO A 69 -12.75 -27.17 27.97
N PRO A 70 -12.88 -28.37 28.54
CA PRO A 70 -12.28 -28.68 29.83
C PRO A 70 -10.74 -28.67 29.74
N GLY A 71 -10.10 -27.80 30.51
CA GLY A 71 -8.63 -27.68 30.63
C GLY A 71 -8.02 -26.53 29.82
N ASN A 72 -6.68 -26.51 29.75
CA ASN A 72 -5.96 -25.54 28.91
C ASN A 72 -6.04 -26.00 27.44
N ALA A 73 -6.95 -25.40 26.67
CA ALA A 73 -7.05 -25.65 25.24
C ALA A 73 -5.71 -25.35 24.54
N ALA A 74 -5.36 -26.13 23.51
CA ALA A 74 -4.16 -25.86 22.74
C ALA A 74 -4.34 -24.56 21.95
N HIS A 75 -3.46 -23.58 22.19
CA HIS A 75 -3.40 -22.34 21.41
C HIS A 75 -2.41 -22.52 20.26
N LYS A 76 -2.85 -22.23 19.04
CA LYS A 76 -1.97 -22.18 17.87
C LYS A 76 -1.74 -20.72 17.47
N TRP A 77 -0.54 -20.23 17.79
CA TRP A 77 -0.10 -18.90 17.37
C TRP A 77 0.37 -18.94 15.92
N GLY A 78 -0.12 -17.97 15.15
CA GLY A 78 0.24 -17.79 13.75
C GLY A 78 1.60 -17.11 13.54
N GLY A 79 2.00 -16.96 12.27
CA GLY A 79 3.13 -16.12 11.91
C GLY A 79 2.87 -14.62 12.19
N LEU A 80 3.90 -13.77 12.01
CA LEU A 80 3.84 -12.33 12.33
C LEU A 80 2.59 -11.63 11.75
N GLY A 81 2.22 -11.93 10.49
CA GLY A 81 1.05 -11.34 9.85
C GLY A 81 -0.29 -11.89 10.34
N GLU A 82 -0.33 -13.10 10.88
CA GLU A 82 -1.55 -13.64 11.51
C GLU A 82 -1.77 -13.00 12.89
N VAL A 83 -0.71 -12.79 13.67
CA VAL A 83 -0.76 -12.10 14.97
C VAL A 83 -1.15 -10.63 14.81
N LEU A 84 -0.57 -9.93 13.82
CA LEU A 84 -0.97 -8.55 13.50
C LEU A 84 -2.41 -8.45 12.96
N GLY A 85 -2.97 -9.56 12.46
CA GLY A 85 -4.38 -9.64 12.05
C GLY A 85 -5.34 -9.97 13.20
N GLY A 86 -4.86 -10.08 14.44
CA GLY A 86 -5.68 -10.40 15.62
C GLY A 86 -6.22 -11.83 15.60
N ASN A 87 -5.48 -12.78 15.01
CA ASN A 87 -5.91 -14.18 14.98
C ASN A 87 -5.33 -14.95 16.17
N GLU A 88 -6.20 -15.64 16.88
CA GLU A 88 -5.87 -16.55 17.96
C GLU A 88 -6.66 -17.85 17.75
N LEU A 89 -5.98 -18.89 17.27
CA LEU A 89 -6.64 -20.16 17.02
C LEU A 89 -6.66 -21.00 18.29
N ILE A 90 -7.87 -21.36 18.72
CA ILE A 90 -8.10 -22.26 19.85
C ILE A 90 -8.77 -23.53 19.36
N ASP A 91 -8.35 -24.68 19.86
CA ASP A 91 -8.98 -25.96 19.56
C ASP A 91 -10.42 -26.01 20.10
N SER A 92 -11.40 -26.28 19.23
CA SER A 92 -12.81 -26.42 19.61
C SER A 92 -13.11 -27.68 20.43
N GLN A 93 -12.22 -28.69 20.43
CA GLN A 93 -12.40 -30.01 21.03
C GLN A 93 -13.64 -30.79 20.56
N ILE A 94 -14.19 -30.45 19.38
CA ILE A 94 -15.25 -31.23 18.75
C ILE A 94 -14.61 -32.47 18.10
N ASP A 95 -15.09 -33.67 18.45
CA ASP A 95 -14.60 -34.93 17.87
C ASP A 95 -15.08 -35.06 16.41
N ILE A 96 -14.19 -34.76 15.47
CA ILE A 96 -14.43 -34.92 14.04
C ILE A 96 -13.48 -35.99 13.52
N LYS A 97 -14.04 -37.00 12.84
CA LYS A 97 -13.27 -38.06 12.17
C LYS A 97 -13.44 -37.99 10.67
N PHE A 98 -12.35 -38.15 9.94
CA PHE A 98 -12.34 -38.05 8.48
C PHE A 98 -13.28 -39.10 7.86
N GLN A 99 -14.16 -38.65 6.94
CA GLN A 99 -15.21 -39.44 6.27
C GLN A 99 -16.26 -40.09 7.18
N LYS A 100 -16.36 -39.68 8.45
CA LYS A 100 -17.37 -40.18 9.38
C LYS A 100 -18.48 -39.14 9.60
N ASN A 101 -19.69 -39.47 9.17
CA ASN A 101 -20.86 -38.64 9.42
C ASN A 101 -21.29 -38.71 10.88
N VAL A 102 -21.76 -37.58 11.40
CA VAL A 102 -22.33 -37.46 12.75
C VAL A 102 -23.66 -36.76 12.60
N ASP A 103 -24.77 -37.45 12.82
CA ASP A 103 -26.10 -36.86 12.65
C ASP A 103 -26.46 -35.91 13.79
N ARG A 104 -26.07 -36.24 15.03
CA ARG A 104 -26.23 -35.38 16.20
C ARG A 104 -25.21 -35.72 17.29
N GLY A 105 -24.20 -34.87 17.44
CA GLY A 105 -23.29 -34.87 18.57
C GLY A 105 -23.65 -33.77 19.57
N VAL A 106 -23.46 -34.03 20.86
CA VAL A 106 -23.62 -33.03 21.91
C VAL A 106 -22.27 -32.38 22.16
N ILE A 107 -22.20 -31.05 22.08
CA ILE A 107 -21.00 -30.30 22.46
C ILE A 107 -20.96 -30.18 23.99
N CYS A 108 -22.10 -29.79 24.57
CA CYS A 108 -22.23 -29.47 25.99
C CYS A 108 -23.69 -29.12 26.33
N GLU A 109 -23.99 -29.13 27.63
CA GLU A 109 -25.19 -28.52 28.19
C GLU A 109 -24.81 -27.26 28.98
N MET A 110 -25.55 -26.18 28.79
CA MET A 110 -25.28 -24.91 29.44
C MET A 110 -26.54 -24.34 30.09
N GLU A 111 -26.43 -24.03 31.37
CA GLU A 111 -27.47 -23.35 32.14
C GLU A 111 -27.45 -21.84 31.86
N MET A 112 -28.64 -21.30 31.56
CA MET A 112 -28.86 -19.87 31.25
C MET A 112 -28.99 -19.03 32.53
N THR A 113 -27.86 -18.59 33.08
CA THR A 113 -27.82 -17.57 34.13
C THR A 113 -28.24 -16.19 33.58
N ALA A 114 -28.78 -15.30 34.42
CA ALA A 114 -29.19 -13.95 34.02
C ALA A 114 -28.09 -13.17 33.27
N ASP A 115 -26.83 -13.29 33.71
CA ASP A 115 -25.69 -12.63 33.06
C ASP A 115 -25.41 -13.19 31.65
N LYS A 116 -25.48 -14.52 31.48
CA LYS A 116 -25.29 -15.15 30.17
C LYS A 116 -26.39 -14.76 29.19
N VAL A 117 -27.63 -14.74 29.66
CA VAL A 117 -28.79 -14.30 28.86
C VAL A 117 -28.60 -12.85 28.42
N LYS A 118 -28.14 -11.97 29.31
CA LYS A 118 -27.85 -10.58 28.96
C LYS A 118 -26.77 -10.49 27.87
N GLN A 119 -25.64 -11.16 28.06
CA GLN A 119 -24.55 -11.16 27.06
C GLN A 119 -24.99 -11.68 25.69
N PHE A 120 -25.78 -12.77 25.65
CA PHE A 120 -26.30 -13.27 24.38
C PHE A 120 -27.35 -12.35 23.75
N LYS A 121 -28.21 -11.70 24.55
CA LYS A 121 -29.14 -10.69 24.03
C LYS A 121 -28.40 -9.52 23.40
N ASP A 122 -27.41 -8.98 24.11
CA ASP A 122 -26.56 -7.89 23.62
C ASP A 122 -25.84 -8.29 22.31
N ALA A 123 -25.36 -9.54 22.22
CA ALA A 123 -24.72 -10.07 21.02
C ALA A 123 -25.68 -10.25 19.84
N VAL A 124 -26.92 -10.70 20.09
CA VAL A 124 -27.96 -10.86 19.06
C VAL A 124 -28.42 -9.50 18.54
N GLU A 125 -28.63 -8.51 19.42
CA GLU A 125 -29.03 -7.15 19.03
C GLU A 125 -27.98 -6.46 18.15
N ASN A 126 -26.69 -6.68 18.44
CA ASN A 126 -25.57 -6.16 17.66
C ASN A 126 -25.19 -7.03 16.45
N MET A 127 -25.98 -8.08 16.14
CA MET A 127 -25.74 -9.02 15.05
C MET A 127 -24.30 -9.56 15.06
N TYR A 128 -23.90 -10.16 16.18
CA TYR A 128 -22.58 -10.77 16.26
C TYR A 128 -22.44 -11.92 15.26
N TRP A 129 -21.29 -11.98 14.60
CA TRP A 129 -20.86 -13.09 13.78
C TRP A 129 -19.71 -13.82 14.48
N LEU A 130 -19.52 -15.08 14.09
CA LEU A 130 -18.50 -15.96 14.63
C LEU A 130 -17.61 -16.44 13.48
N GLU A 131 -16.31 -16.38 13.67
CA GLU A 131 -15.35 -16.92 12.73
C GLU A 131 -15.02 -18.37 13.07
N PHE A 132 -15.74 -19.26 12.41
CA PHE A 132 -15.43 -20.69 12.26
C PHE A 132 -15.14 -21.03 10.79
N PHE A 133 -14.57 -20.12 10.00
CA PHE A 133 -14.67 -20.26 8.53
C PHE A 133 -16.12 -20.61 8.06
N MET A 134 -17.28 -20.08 8.50
CA MET A 134 -17.80 -18.75 8.92
C MET A 134 -19.27 -19.01 9.42
N GLY A 135 -19.87 -18.23 10.36
CA GLY A 135 -21.29 -18.40 10.77
C GLY A 135 -21.87 -17.28 11.67
N PHE A 136 -23.21 -17.18 11.82
CA PHE A 136 -23.90 -16.14 12.62
C PHE A 136 -24.29 -16.64 14.02
N VAL A 137 -24.37 -15.77 15.05
CA VAL A 137 -24.71 -16.17 16.45
C VAL A 137 -26.19 -16.48 16.65
N GLY A 138 -27.10 -15.72 16.03
CA GLY A 138 -28.52 -15.74 16.33
C GLY A 138 -29.32 -14.80 15.42
N GLU A 139 -30.63 -14.74 15.61
CA GLU A 139 -31.54 -13.84 14.87
C GLU A 139 -32.61 -13.25 15.79
N LEU A 140 -33.03 -12.02 15.50
CA LEU A 140 -34.18 -11.38 16.15
C LEU A 140 -35.45 -11.72 15.37
N ARG A 141 -36.46 -12.30 16.03
CA ARG A 141 -37.74 -12.62 15.39
C ARG A 141 -38.86 -11.78 15.99
N THR A 142 -39.55 -11.03 15.13
CA THR A 142 -40.76 -10.29 15.51
C THR A 142 -41.98 -11.19 15.30
N ASP A 143 -42.71 -11.46 16.38
CA ASP A 143 -43.95 -12.26 16.30
C ASP A 143 -45.13 -11.38 15.84
N LYS A 144 -46.24 -12.01 15.43
CA LYS A 144 -47.47 -11.30 14.98
C LYS A 144 -48.06 -10.34 16.03
N ASN A 145 -47.63 -10.47 17.29
CA ASN A 145 -48.03 -9.61 18.42
C ASN A 145 -47.02 -8.49 18.75
N ASN A 146 -46.06 -8.19 17.86
CA ASN A 146 -45.11 -7.07 18.01
C ASN A 146 -44.11 -7.20 19.19
N GLU A 147 -43.99 -8.39 19.78
CA GLU A 147 -42.94 -8.69 20.77
C GLU A 147 -41.70 -9.24 20.05
N ASN A 148 -40.57 -8.56 20.23
CA ASN A 148 -39.27 -9.02 19.73
C ASN A 148 -38.72 -10.10 20.67
N LYS A 149 -38.62 -11.35 20.19
CA LYS A 149 -38.00 -12.45 20.94
C LYS A 149 -36.58 -12.70 20.43
N HIS A 150 -35.61 -12.64 21.33
CA HIS A 150 -34.22 -13.00 21.05
C HIS A 150 -34.06 -14.52 21.02
N MET A 151 -33.54 -15.04 19.91
CA MET A 151 -33.35 -16.46 19.70
C MET A 151 -31.86 -16.76 19.53
N LEU A 152 -31.39 -17.85 20.14
CA LEU A 152 -30.01 -18.34 20.01
C LEU A 152 -30.00 -19.63 19.18
N PHE A 153 -29.09 -19.73 18.21
CA PHE A 153 -28.90 -20.98 17.47
C PHE A 153 -28.15 -22.00 18.34
N THR A 154 -28.73 -23.18 18.50
CA THR A 154 -28.18 -24.24 19.37
C THR A 154 -27.61 -25.43 18.59
N HIS A 155 -27.82 -25.48 17.28
CA HIS A 155 -27.32 -26.55 16.42
C HIS A 155 -26.31 -26.01 15.39
N LYS A 156 -25.14 -26.63 15.32
CA LYS A 156 -24.08 -26.32 14.34
C LYS A 156 -24.01 -27.43 13.29
N ALA A 157 -24.44 -27.15 12.07
CA ALA A 157 -24.36 -28.08 10.95
C ALA A 157 -23.09 -27.82 10.12
N ILE A 158 -22.15 -28.76 10.17
CA ILE A 158 -20.86 -28.70 9.49
C ILE A 158 -20.92 -29.59 8.25
N VAL A 159 -20.68 -29.00 7.09
CA VAL A 159 -20.64 -29.70 5.81
C VAL A 159 -19.21 -29.67 5.28
N VAL A 160 -18.57 -30.84 5.24
CA VAL A 160 -17.19 -30.98 4.78
C VAL A 160 -17.15 -31.57 3.37
N ARG A 161 -16.50 -30.84 2.47
CA ARG A 161 -16.23 -31.25 1.09
C ARG A 161 -14.80 -31.73 0.97
N TYR A 162 -14.61 -32.96 0.48
CA TYR A 162 -13.30 -33.59 0.35
C TYR A 162 -13.03 -34.03 -1.10
N ASN A 163 -11.76 -34.21 -1.44
CA ASN A 163 -11.32 -34.79 -2.72
C ASN A 163 -10.16 -35.74 -2.43
N GLY A 164 -10.39 -37.04 -2.61
CA GLY A 164 -9.47 -38.09 -2.15
C GLY A 164 -9.21 -37.98 -0.64
N ASP A 165 -7.95 -37.90 -0.26
CA ASP A 165 -7.50 -37.85 1.14
C ASP A 165 -7.36 -36.41 1.67
N GLN A 166 -7.95 -35.42 0.98
CA GLN A 166 -7.77 -34.01 1.28
C GLN A 166 -9.10 -33.29 1.52
N ILE A 167 -9.13 -32.50 2.58
CA ILE A 167 -10.24 -31.58 2.86
C ILE A 167 -10.09 -30.34 1.98
N ILE A 168 -11.14 -30.02 1.22
CA ILE A 168 -11.12 -28.92 0.26
C ILE A 168 -11.87 -27.71 0.83
N HIS A 169 -13.07 -27.92 1.34
CA HIS A 169 -13.93 -26.84 1.79
C HIS A 169 -14.79 -27.28 2.98
N VAL A 170 -14.94 -26.42 3.97
CA VAL A 170 -15.82 -26.64 5.12
C VAL A 170 -16.84 -25.51 5.13
N ASN A 171 -18.12 -25.85 5.19
CA ASN A 171 -19.19 -24.89 5.38
C ASN A 171 -19.83 -25.12 6.75
N LEU A 172 -20.10 -24.04 7.48
CA LEU A 172 -20.81 -24.09 8.75
C LEU A 172 -22.13 -23.33 8.61
N THR A 173 -23.24 -24.01 8.84
CA THR A 173 -24.55 -23.38 8.99
C THR A 173 -25.04 -23.55 10.43
N GLN A 174 -25.76 -22.55 10.94
CA GLN A 174 -26.35 -22.61 12.27
C GLN A 174 -27.87 -22.75 12.17
N ASP A 175 -28.44 -23.58 13.03
CA ASP A 175 -29.87 -23.89 13.07
C ASP A 175 -30.31 -24.17 14.52
N GLY A 176 -31.58 -24.52 14.74
CA GLY A 176 -32.11 -24.86 16.05
C GLY A 176 -32.23 -23.64 16.94
N ALA A 177 -32.90 -22.60 16.45
CA ALA A 177 -33.20 -21.38 17.18
C ALA A 177 -34.06 -21.68 18.43
N LYS A 178 -33.52 -21.42 19.62
CA LYS A 178 -34.23 -21.56 20.90
C LYS A 178 -34.33 -20.19 21.61
N PRO A 179 -35.45 -19.89 22.30
CA PRO A 179 -35.61 -18.62 22.99
C PRO A 179 -34.66 -18.50 24.19
N LEU A 180 -34.13 -17.30 24.42
CA LEU A 180 -33.27 -16.98 25.55
C LEU A 180 -34.09 -16.67 26.82
N GLU A 181 -34.21 -17.63 27.71
CA GLU A 181 -34.91 -17.50 29.01
C GLU A 181 -34.00 -17.91 30.17
N VAL A 182 -34.12 -17.20 31.30
CA VAL A 182 -33.32 -17.45 32.51
C VAL A 182 -33.74 -18.77 33.16
N GLY A 183 -32.77 -19.58 33.59
CA GLY A 183 -33.00 -20.85 34.29
C GLY A 183 -33.35 -22.05 33.39
N LYS A 184 -33.35 -21.88 32.06
CA LYS A 184 -33.44 -23.01 31.13
C LYS A 184 -32.06 -23.58 30.81
N ASN A 185 -31.98 -24.90 30.65
CA ASN A 185 -30.79 -25.57 30.12
C ASN A 185 -30.86 -25.64 28.61
N LEU A 186 -29.85 -25.11 27.92
CA LEU A 186 -29.70 -25.23 26.47
C LEU A 186 -28.62 -26.26 26.16
N GLU A 187 -29.02 -27.32 25.45
CA GLU A 187 -28.13 -28.31 24.87
C GLU A 187 -27.59 -27.76 23.53
N MET A 188 -26.26 -27.61 23.43
CA MET A 188 -25.57 -27.23 22.19
C MET A 188 -25.15 -28.49 21.45
N THR A 189 -25.54 -28.58 20.19
CA THR A 189 -25.34 -29.78 19.36
C THR A 189 -24.64 -29.46 18.05
N TYR A 190 -24.03 -30.47 17.44
CA TYR A 190 -23.43 -30.36 16.11
C TYR A 190 -23.80 -31.55 15.23
N SER A 191 -23.74 -31.36 13.93
CA SER A 191 -23.84 -32.42 12.92
C SER A 191 -22.73 -32.27 11.89
N ILE A 192 -22.26 -33.38 11.33
CA ILE A 192 -21.18 -33.42 10.34
C ILE A 192 -21.60 -34.28 9.17
N LYS A 193 -21.57 -33.69 7.97
CA LYS A 193 -21.84 -34.40 6.72
C LYS A 193 -20.67 -34.25 5.76
N TRP A 194 -20.18 -35.38 5.25
CA TRP A 194 -19.08 -35.45 4.29
C TRP A 194 -19.61 -35.62 2.87
N PHE A 195 -19.11 -34.81 1.93
CA PHE A 195 -19.45 -34.89 0.51
C PHE A 195 -18.19 -34.91 -0.38
N PRO A 196 -18.12 -35.81 -1.38
CA PRO A 196 -17.02 -35.81 -2.34
C PRO A 196 -17.12 -34.63 -3.32
N THR A 197 -15.98 -34.12 -3.79
CA THR A 197 -15.87 -33.03 -4.76
C THR A 197 -14.73 -33.23 -5.75
N ASN A 198 -14.88 -32.68 -6.95
CA ASN A 198 -13.87 -32.76 -8.01
C ASN A 198 -12.87 -31.58 -8.00
N VAL A 199 -12.97 -30.67 -7.02
CA VAL A 199 -12.09 -29.49 -6.92
C VAL A 199 -10.74 -29.91 -6.36
N THR A 200 -9.65 -29.52 -7.02
CA THR A 200 -8.30 -29.84 -6.57
C THR A 200 -7.89 -28.96 -5.38
N PHE A 201 -7.03 -29.47 -4.51
CA PHE A 201 -6.57 -28.74 -3.32
C PHE A 201 -5.91 -27.40 -3.63
N ALA A 202 -5.26 -27.26 -4.79
CA ALA A 202 -4.64 -26.01 -5.23
C ALA A 202 -5.68 -24.90 -5.49
N ARG A 203 -6.88 -25.23 -5.97
CA ARG A 203 -7.96 -24.29 -6.33
C ARG A 203 -8.99 -24.06 -5.22
N ARG A 204 -8.76 -24.58 -4.02
CA ARG A 204 -9.73 -24.54 -2.92
C ARG A 204 -10.17 -23.13 -2.52
N PHE A 205 -9.30 -22.14 -2.68
CA PHE A 205 -9.58 -20.76 -2.30
C PHE A 205 -10.35 -19.97 -3.36
N ASP A 206 -10.54 -20.51 -4.57
CA ASP A 206 -11.26 -19.85 -5.66
C ASP A 206 -12.74 -19.61 -5.29
N VAL A 207 -13.30 -20.41 -4.37
CA VAL A 207 -14.69 -20.27 -3.87
C VAL A 207 -14.91 -18.94 -3.13
N TYR A 208 -13.86 -18.37 -2.54
CA TYR A 208 -13.95 -17.09 -1.82
C TYR A 208 -13.72 -15.87 -2.74
N LEU A 209 -13.40 -16.10 -4.01
CA LEU A 209 -13.24 -15.05 -5.01
C LEU A 209 -14.63 -14.74 -5.58
N ASP A 210 -15.20 -13.61 -5.14
CA ASP A 210 -16.56 -13.20 -5.50
C ASP A 210 -16.58 -12.61 -6.93
N TYR A 211 -16.41 -13.46 -7.95
CA TYR A 211 -16.31 -13.09 -9.37
C TYR A 211 -17.41 -12.14 -9.87
N PRO A 212 -18.71 -12.32 -9.51
CA PRO A 212 -19.78 -11.45 -10.00
C PRO A 212 -19.71 -10.04 -9.42
N PHE A 213 -19.13 -9.86 -8.23
CA PHE A 213 -19.03 -8.54 -7.63
C PHE A 213 -17.95 -7.68 -8.29
N PHE A 214 -16.85 -8.32 -8.73
CA PHE A 214 -15.76 -7.68 -9.47
C PHE A 214 -15.98 -7.83 -10.97
N GLU A 215 -17.20 -7.56 -11.43
CA GLU A 215 -17.56 -7.55 -12.85
C GLU A 215 -16.54 -6.76 -13.67
N HIS A 216 -15.93 -7.42 -14.66
CA HIS A 216 -14.86 -6.84 -15.48
C HIS A 216 -15.27 -5.52 -16.14
N GLN A 217 -16.56 -5.32 -16.44
CA GLN A 217 -17.06 -4.13 -17.13
C GLN A 217 -16.83 -2.84 -16.33
N ILE A 218 -17.00 -2.87 -15.00
CA ILE A 218 -16.85 -1.67 -14.16
C ILE A 218 -15.37 -1.30 -14.05
N HIS A 219 -14.47 -2.28 -13.99
CA HIS A 219 -13.01 -2.04 -14.00
C HIS A 219 -12.52 -1.49 -15.36
N TRP A 220 -13.03 -2.02 -16.48
CA TRP A 220 -12.69 -1.47 -17.80
C TRP A 220 -13.20 -0.03 -17.99
N PHE A 221 -14.39 0.29 -17.47
CA PHE A 221 -14.92 1.66 -17.46
C PHE A 221 -14.02 2.61 -16.64
N SER A 222 -13.58 2.16 -15.46
CA SER A 222 -12.62 2.88 -14.61
C SER A 222 -11.32 3.19 -15.35
N ILE A 223 -10.73 2.18 -16.00
CA ILE A 223 -9.48 2.34 -16.77
C ILE A 223 -9.66 3.31 -17.92
N PHE A 224 -10.75 3.21 -18.68
CA PHE A 224 -11.02 4.12 -19.79
C PHE A 224 -11.11 5.57 -19.30
N ASN A 225 -11.85 5.81 -18.22
CA ASN A 225 -12.00 7.14 -17.63
C ASN A 225 -10.64 7.70 -17.15
N SER A 226 -9.86 6.89 -16.44
CA SER A 226 -8.53 7.27 -15.95
C SER A 226 -7.53 7.49 -17.09
N PHE A 227 -7.60 6.69 -18.16
CA PHE A 227 -6.75 6.81 -19.34
C PHE A 227 -7.07 8.06 -20.17
N MET A 228 -8.35 8.41 -20.33
CA MET A 228 -8.77 9.66 -20.97
C MET A 228 -8.21 10.88 -20.24
N MET A 229 -8.21 10.86 -18.90
CA MET A 229 -7.60 11.93 -18.10
C MET A 229 -6.09 12.05 -18.32
N VAL A 230 -5.37 10.93 -18.48
CA VAL A 230 -3.93 10.94 -18.82
C VAL A 230 -3.68 11.57 -20.18
N ILE A 231 -4.44 11.19 -21.21
CA ILE A 231 -4.31 11.76 -22.56
C ILE A 231 -4.58 13.26 -22.53
N PHE A 232 -5.64 13.69 -21.84
CA PHE A 232 -5.96 15.10 -21.69
C PHE A 232 -4.83 15.89 -21.01
N LEU A 233 -4.30 15.39 -19.89
CA LEU A 233 -3.21 16.02 -19.15
C LEU A 233 -1.91 16.07 -19.92
N THR A 234 -1.51 14.96 -20.54
CA THR A 234 -0.29 14.91 -21.37
C THR A 234 -0.40 15.81 -22.59
N GLY A 235 -1.59 15.89 -23.20
CA GLY A 235 -1.91 16.84 -24.26
C GLY A 235 -1.80 18.30 -23.79
N LEU A 236 -2.34 18.62 -22.62
CA LEU A 236 -2.24 19.95 -22.02
C LEU A 236 -0.79 20.34 -21.73
N VAL A 237 -0.01 19.44 -21.12
CA VAL A 237 1.43 19.66 -20.85
C VAL A 237 2.20 19.88 -22.15
N SER A 238 1.94 19.05 -23.17
CA SER A 238 2.57 19.16 -24.48
C SER A 238 2.22 20.48 -25.16
N MET A 239 0.95 20.92 -25.11
CA MET A 239 0.51 22.20 -25.64
C MET A 239 1.20 23.38 -24.93
N ILE A 240 1.29 23.36 -23.59
CA ILE A 240 2.00 24.38 -22.83
C ILE A 240 3.47 24.43 -23.27
N LEU A 241 4.15 23.28 -23.32
CA LEU A 241 5.55 23.20 -23.72
C LEU A 241 5.77 23.70 -25.15
N MET A 242 4.97 23.24 -26.11
CA MET A 242 5.08 23.63 -27.52
C MET A 242 4.78 25.11 -27.73
N ARG A 243 3.78 25.66 -27.01
CA ARG A 243 3.49 27.09 -27.03
C ARG A 243 4.67 27.91 -26.49
N THR A 244 5.27 27.48 -25.38
CA THR A 244 6.43 28.15 -24.79
C THR A 244 7.66 28.08 -25.70
N LEU A 245 7.99 26.89 -26.21
CA LEU A 245 9.11 26.72 -27.14
C LEU A 245 8.92 27.55 -28.41
N ARG A 246 7.72 27.52 -29.02
CA ARG A 246 7.45 28.31 -30.22
C ARG A 246 7.57 29.82 -29.97
N ASN A 247 7.07 30.31 -28.83
CA ASN A 247 7.22 31.71 -28.45
C ASN A 247 8.67 32.09 -28.17
N ASP A 248 9.43 31.22 -27.50
CA ASP A 248 10.86 31.46 -27.23
C ASP A 248 11.69 31.44 -28.52
N TYR A 249 11.51 30.46 -29.40
CA TYR A 249 12.20 30.40 -30.71
C TYR A 249 11.88 31.61 -31.59
N ALA A 250 10.62 32.04 -31.64
CA ALA A 250 10.22 33.20 -32.42
C ALA A 250 10.80 34.51 -31.89
N LYS A 251 11.08 34.60 -30.58
CA LYS A 251 11.76 35.75 -29.96
C LYS A 251 13.25 35.77 -30.33
N TYR A 252 13.95 34.64 -30.20
CA TYR A 252 15.38 34.55 -30.56
C TYR A 252 15.62 34.78 -32.06
N ALA A 253 14.75 34.27 -32.93
CA ALA A 253 14.88 34.48 -34.38
C ALA A 253 14.72 35.96 -34.80
N ARG A 254 14.16 36.83 -33.94
CA ARG A 254 14.11 38.28 -34.19
C ARG A 254 15.29 39.03 -33.58
N GLU A 255 15.93 38.48 -32.55
CA GLU A 255 17.08 39.11 -31.88
C GLU A 255 18.39 38.98 -32.69
N ASP A 256 18.52 38.00 -33.59
CA ASP A 256 19.70 37.85 -34.48
C ASP A 256 19.73 38.87 -35.64
N ASP A 257 18.58 39.43 -36.05
CA ASP A 257 18.49 40.38 -37.18
C ASP A 257 18.67 41.86 -36.78
N ASP A 258 18.52 42.20 -35.49
CA ASP A 258 18.59 43.58 -34.97
C ASP A 258 19.75 43.75 -33.95
N LEU A 259 21.00 43.79 -34.43
CA LEU A 259 22.20 43.97 -33.58
C LEU A 259 22.26 45.35 -32.86
N GLU A 260 21.35 46.29 -33.17
CA GLU A 260 21.28 47.64 -32.58
C GLU A 260 20.33 47.77 -31.37
N THR A 261 19.53 46.74 -31.03
CA THR A 261 18.59 46.77 -29.87
C THR A 261 19.15 46.17 -28.57
N LEU A 262 20.44 45.83 -28.53
CA LEU A 262 21.11 45.18 -27.39
C LEU A 262 21.02 46.01 -26.08
N GLU A 263 20.82 47.33 -26.15
CA GLU A 263 20.68 48.21 -24.96
C GLU A 263 19.23 48.35 -24.44
N ARG A 264 18.19 48.02 -25.22
CA ARG A 264 16.78 48.19 -24.80
C ARG A 264 16.13 46.94 -24.23
N ASP A 265 16.62 45.74 -24.56
CA ASP A 265 15.96 44.47 -24.17
C ASP A 265 16.49 43.83 -22.88
N VAL A 266 17.53 44.40 -22.25
CA VAL A 266 17.92 44.07 -20.86
C VAL A 266 16.77 44.37 -19.87
N SER A 267 15.79 45.19 -20.27
CA SER A 267 14.65 45.60 -19.45
C SER A 267 13.44 44.65 -19.47
N GLU A 268 13.39 43.61 -20.30
CA GLU A 268 12.19 42.74 -20.44
C GLU A 268 12.47 41.21 -20.34
N GLU A 269 13.47 40.79 -19.58
CA GLU A 269 13.40 39.43 -19.03
C GLU A 269 12.25 39.40 -18.01
N SER A 270 11.12 38.78 -18.35
CA SER A 270 9.98 38.58 -17.43
C SER A 270 9.70 37.09 -17.21
N GLY A 271 9.22 36.72 -16.01
CA GLY A 271 8.81 35.36 -15.69
C GLY A 271 9.96 34.42 -15.30
N TRP A 272 9.96 33.18 -15.80
CA TRP A 272 10.87 32.13 -15.35
C TRP A 272 12.35 32.41 -15.64
N LYS A 273 12.64 33.21 -16.69
CA LYS A 273 14.01 33.59 -17.11
C LYS A 273 14.73 34.42 -16.04
N LEU A 274 14.04 35.31 -15.34
CA LEU A 274 14.61 36.09 -14.23
C LEU A 274 15.09 35.24 -13.05
N VAL A 275 14.50 34.06 -12.91
CA VAL A 275 14.64 33.21 -11.73
C VAL A 275 15.66 32.08 -11.96
N HIS A 276 16.23 31.95 -13.17
CA HIS A 276 17.12 30.85 -13.54
C HIS A 276 18.29 30.62 -12.55
N GLY A 277 18.82 31.70 -11.94
CA GLY A 277 19.90 31.63 -10.95
C GLY A 277 19.43 31.32 -9.52
N ASP A 278 18.15 31.52 -9.20
CA ASP A 278 17.58 31.30 -7.87
C ASP A 278 16.86 29.94 -7.75
N VAL A 279 16.45 29.33 -8.87
CA VAL A 279 15.80 28.00 -8.93
C VAL A 279 16.65 26.88 -8.30
N PHE A 280 17.97 26.97 -8.41
CA PHE A 280 18.91 25.96 -7.91
C PHE A 280 19.28 26.13 -6.43
N ARG A 281 18.67 27.10 -5.74
CA ARG A 281 18.89 27.29 -4.29
C ARG A 281 18.33 26.09 -3.52
N PRO A 282 19.04 25.58 -2.50
CA PRO A 282 18.52 24.50 -1.68
C PRO A 282 17.21 24.91 -0.99
N ALA A 283 16.27 23.95 -0.91
CA ALA A 283 14.99 24.18 -0.27
C ALA A 283 15.15 24.53 1.23
N ARG A 284 14.19 25.29 1.77
CA ARG A 284 14.03 25.44 3.22
C ARG A 284 13.89 24.04 3.82
N SER A 285 14.57 23.77 4.94
CA SER A 285 14.62 22.45 5.59
C SER A 285 14.95 21.27 4.64
N LEU A 286 16.06 21.39 3.88
CA LEU A 286 16.58 20.35 2.98
C LEU A 286 16.63 18.93 3.60
N VAL A 287 16.90 18.82 4.90
CA VAL A 287 16.92 17.55 5.64
C VAL A 287 15.54 16.86 5.59
N LEU A 288 14.46 17.60 5.79
CA LEU A 288 13.09 17.05 5.79
C LEU A 288 12.64 16.70 4.37
N LEU A 289 12.90 17.58 3.40
CA LEU A 289 12.54 17.33 2.00
C LEU A 289 13.26 16.09 1.46
N SER A 290 14.57 15.97 1.71
CA SER A 290 15.34 14.79 1.30
C SER A 290 14.86 13.51 1.97
N ALA A 291 14.44 13.58 3.24
CA ALA A 291 13.86 12.44 3.93
C ALA A 291 12.52 12.02 3.33
N LEU A 292 11.60 12.96 3.10
CA LEU A 292 10.28 12.70 2.52
C LEU A 292 10.36 12.15 1.08
N VAL A 293 11.26 12.69 0.26
CA VAL A 293 11.46 12.20 -1.11
C VAL A 293 12.06 10.79 -1.12
N GLY A 294 13.01 10.52 -0.21
CA GLY A 294 13.57 9.18 -0.03
C GLY A 294 12.53 8.16 0.44
N THR A 295 11.77 8.49 1.49
CA THR A 295 10.72 7.61 2.01
C THR A 295 9.62 7.37 0.99
N GLY A 296 9.26 8.38 0.19
CA GLY A 296 8.33 8.16 -0.91
C GLY A 296 8.90 7.16 -1.91
N ALA A 297 10.16 7.29 -2.33
CA ALA A 297 10.72 6.44 -3.38
C ALA A 297 10.76 4.98 -2.90
N GLN A 298 11.02 4.78 -1.61
CA GLN A 298 10.86 3.50 -0.94
C GLN A 298 9.41 2.98 -1.00
N LEU A 299 8.41 3.82 -0.69
CA LEU A 299 7.00 3.42 -0.73
C LEU A 299 6.52 3.09 -2.16
N ALA A 300 6.92 3.87 -3.17
CA ALA A 300 6.61 3.58 -4.56
C ALA A 300 7.19 2.23 -5.00
N MET A 301 8.46 1.97 -4.66
CA MET A 301 9.11 0.68 -4.97
C MET A 301 8.52 -0.48 -4.16
N LEU A 302 8.11 -0.23 -2.92
CA LEU A 302 7.42 -1.20 -2.08
C LEU A 302 6.09 -1.63 -2.70
N VAL A 303 5.24 -0.67 -3.06
CA VAL A 303 3.94 -0.94 -3.67
C VAL A 303 4.11 -1.69 -4.99
N LEU A 304 5.04 -1.26 -5.84
CA LEU A 304 5.37 -1.95 -7.08
C LEU A 304 5.79 -3.40 -6.82
N LEU A 305 6.73 -3.63 -5.89
CA LEU A 305 7.24 -4.96 -5.58
C LEU A 305 6.14 -5.87 -5.01
N VAL A 306 5.31 -5.36 -4.11
CA VAL A 306 4.20 -6.12 -3.50
C VAL A 306 3.15 -6.47 -4.56
N ILE A 307 2.81 -5.56 -5.48
CA ILE A 307 1.88 -5.85 -6.58
C ILE A 307 2.46 -6.92 -7.51
N LEU A 308 3.74 -6.83 -7.88
CA LEU A 308 4.39 -7.85 -8.72
C LEU A 308 4.44 -9.22 -8.03
N LEU A 309 4.76 -9.25 -6.73
CA LEU A 309 4.71 -10.47 -5.93
C LEU A 309 3.30 -11.01 -5.75
N ALA A 310 2.27 -10.17 -5.73
CA ALA A 310 0.87 -10.59 -5.68
C ALA A 310 0.36 -11.13 -7.03
N ILE A 311 0.93 -10.69 -8.15
CA ILE A 311 0.61 -11.23 -9.48
C ILE A 311 1.31 -12.58 -9.69
N VAL A 312 2.59 -12.68 -9.34
CA VAL A 312 3.38 -13.91 -9.52
C VAL A 312 3.07 -14.94 -8.43
N GLY A 313 2.91 -14.48 -7.20
CA GLY A 313 2.66 -15.30 -6.04
C GLY A 313 1.17 -15.40 -5.72
N MET A 314 0.72 -16.59 -5.35
CA MET A 314 -0.64 -16.82 -4.85
C MET A 314 -0.76 -16.31 -3.40
N LEU A 315 -0.47 -15.02 -3.17
CA LEU A 315 -0.39 -14.41 -1.84
C LEU A 315 -1.73 -14.40 -1.10
N TYR A 316 -2.85 -14.59 -1.81
CA TYR A 316 -4.18 -14.73 -1.23
C TYR A 316 -4.40 -16.08 -0.49
N ILE A 317 -3.55 -17.10 -0.73
CA ILE A 317 -3.68 -18.43 -0.12
C ILE A 317 -3.22 -18.44 1.35
N GLY A 318 -2.22 -17.62 1.68
CA GLY A 318 -1.61 -17.61 3.01
C GLY A 318 -2.23 -16.55 3.93
N ARG A 319 -2.70 -16.96 5.11
CA ARG A 319 -3.20 -16.03 6.13
C ARG A 319 -2.09 -15.08 6.58
N GLY A 320 -2.34 -13.78 6.52
CA GLY A 320 -1.33 -12.77 6.83
C GLY A 320 -0.12 -12.75 5.88
N ALA A 321 -0.15 -13.47 4.76
CA ALA A 321 0.97 -13.52 3.80
C ALA A 321 1.22 -12.15 3.15
N ILE A 322 0.15 -11.40 2.86
CA ILE A 322 0.26 -10.04 2.32
C ILE A 322 0.95 -9.11 3.34
N VAL A 323 0.55 -9.16 4.61
CA VAL A 323 1.11 -8.32 5.69
C VAL A 323 2.58 -8.67 5.94
N THR A 324 2.92 -9.96 6.02
CA THR A 324 4.33 -10.39 6.19
C THR A 324 5.18 -10.01 4.99
N THR A 325 4.70 -10.22 3.77
CA THR A 325 5.39 -9.82 2.53
C THR A 325 5.62 -8.31 2.51
N PHE A 326 4.62 -7.52 2.92
CA PHE A 326 4.75 -6.06 3.01
C PHE A 326 5.84 -5.63 3.99
N ILE A 327 5.91 -6.23 5.19
CA ILE A 327 6.93 -5.92 6.20
C ILE A 327 8.34 -6.27 5.69
N VAL A 328 8.50 -7.46 5.08
CA VAL A 328 9.79 -7.90 4.54
C VAL A 328 10.22 -7.02 3.37
N CYS A 329 9.32 -6.73 2.44
CA CYS A 329 9.59 -5.85 1.31
C CYS A 329 9.94 -4.44 1.78
N TYR A 330 9.26 -3.92 2.81
CA TYR A 330 9.56 -2.60 3.39
C TYR A 330 10.99 -2.55 3.95
N ALA A 331 11.41 -3.62 4.63
CA ALA A 331 12.76 -3.72 5.17
C ALA A 331 13.83 -3.76 4.06
N LEU A 332 13.57 -4.47 2.96
CA LEU A 332 14.50 -4.56 1.82
C LEU A 332 14.57 -3.26 1.01
N THR A 333 13.44 -2.57 0.80
CA THR A 333 13.40 -1.31 0.04
C THR A 333 13.98 -0.12 0.80
N SER A 334 14.30 -0.26 2.10
CA SER A 334 14.95 0.77 2.90
C SER A 334 16.29 1.26 2.32
N PHE A 335 17.01 0.41 1.60
CA PHE A 335 18.21 0.80 0.84
C PHE A 335 17.94 1.91 -0.19
N ILE A 336 16.82 1.81 -0.92
CA ILE A 336 16.41 2.79 -1.93
C ILE A 336 16.09 4.13 -1.29
N SER A 337 15.44 4.09 -0.12
CA SER A 337 15.16 5.28 0.70
C SER A 337 16.43 6.05 1.03
N GLY A 338 17.43 5.33 1.55
CA GLY A 338 18.74 5.87 1.89
C GLY A 338 19.46 6.42 0.66
N TYR A 339 19.45 5.69 -0.46
CA TYR A 339 20.11 6.07 -1.71
C TYR A 339 19.56 7.38 -2.28
N VAL A 340 18.24 7.47 -2.44
CA VAL A 340 17.57 8.66 -3.02
C VAL A 340 17.73 9.86 -2.08
N SER A 341 17.51 9.67 -0.78
CA SER A 341 17.65 10.74 0.21
C SER A 341 19.08 11.27 0.31
N GLY A 342 20.06 10.37 0.45
CA GLY A 342 21.48 10.73 0.56
C GLY A 342 22.02 11.39 -0.70
N GLY A 343 21.61 10.91 -1.88
CA GLY A 343 21.97 11.51 -3.16
C GLY A 343 21.41 12.92 -3.34
N LEU A 344 20.12 13.11 -3.06
CA LEU A 344 19.45 14.42 -3.14
C LEU A 344 20.05 15.43 -2.14
N TYR A 345 20.33 14.99 -0.92
CA TYR A 345 20.93 15.81 0.12
C TYR A 345 22.35 16.26 -0.23
N SER A 346 23.16 15.35 -0.81
CA SER A 346 24.53 15.65 -1.26
C SER A 346 24.54 16.63 -2.44
N ARG A 347 23.72 16.38 -3.47
CA ARG A 347 23.61 17.24 -4.67
C ARG A 347 23.13 18.65 -4.37
N SER A 348 22.42 18.83 -3.26
CA SER A 348 21.94 20.14 -2.80
C SER A 348 22.91 20.85 -1.85
N GLY A 349 24.13 20.30 -1.63
CA GLY A 349 25.18 20.91 -0.82
C GLY A 349 25.00 20.73 0.70
N GLY A 350 24.24 19.72 1.13
CA GLY A 350 23.98 19.45 2.54
C GLY A 350 25.20 18.92 3.30
N LYS A 351 25.50 19.51 4.48
CA LYS A 351 26.66 19.13 5.30
C LYS A 351 26.35 18.08 6.39
N SER A 352 25.12 18.07 6.93
CA SER A 352 24.72 17.23 8.06
C SER A 352 24.00 15.95 7.62
N TRP A 353 24.69 15.12 6.83
CA TRP A 353 24.13 13.90 6.21
C TRP A 353 23.60 12.87 7.23
N ILE A 354 24.18 12.80 8.44
CA ILE A 354 23.72 11.90 9.50
C ILE A 354 22.29 12.26 9.95
N LYS A 355 21.97 13.56 10.05
CA LYS A 355 20.62 14.02 10.42
C LYS A 355 19.59 13.66 9.35
N SER A 356 19.98 13.76 8.07
CA SER A 356 19.14 13.33 6.94
C SER A 356 18.92 11.82 6.98
N MET A 357 19.97 11.01 7.16
CA MET A 357 19.84 9.55 7.28
C MET A 357 18.88 9.13 8.40
N ILE A 358 19.08 9.64 9.61
CA ILE A 358 18.24 9.29 10.78
C ILE A 358 16.79 9.68 10.51
N LEU A 359 16.55 10.87 9.94
CA LEU A 359 15.20 11.31 9.63
C LEU A 359 14.57 10.43 8.55
N THR A 360 15.28 10.07 7.49
CA THR A 360 14.79 9.18 6.43
C THR A 360 14.42 7.79 6.97
N ALA A 361 15.25 7.23 7.84
CA ALA A 361 15.01 5.90 8.41
C ALA A 361 13.90 5.87 9.47
N SER A 362 13.64 6.99 10.15
CA SER A 362 12.70 7.03 11.29
C SER A 362 11.36 7.71 10.97
N LEU A 363 11.29 8.67 10.03
CA LEU A 363 10.10 9.50 9.84
C LEU A 363 8.82 8.69 9.60
N PHE A 364 8.80 7.80 8.61
CA PHE A 364 7.61 7.02 8.28
C PHE A 364 7.28 5.94 9.34
N PRO A 365 8.23 5.09 9.78
CA PRO A 365 7.96 4.10 10.83
C PRO A 365 7.44 4.69 12.13
N PHE A 366 8.00 5.83 12.58
CA PHE A 366 7.56 6.46 13.83
C PHE A 366 6.21 7.16 13.67
N MET A 367 5.86 7.69 12.49
CA MET A 367 4.50 8.17 12.22
C MET A 367 3.48 7.03 12.30
N CYS A 368 3.76 5.89 11.65
CA CYS A 368 2.90 4.70 11.73
C CYS A 368 2.82 4.15 13.16
N PHE A 369 3.95 4.10 13.87
CA PHE A 369 3.99 3.67 15.26
C PHE A 369 3.18 4.59 16.18
N GLY A 370 3.24 5.91 15.98
CA GLY A 370 2.46 6.87 16.76
C GLY A 370 0.95 6.67 16.62
N ILE A 371 0.46 6.53 15.37
CA ILE A 371 -0.96 6.24 15.14
C ILE A 371 -1.32 4.85 15.68
N GLY A 372 -0.48 3.85 15.43
CA GLY A 372 -0.67 2.48 15.91
C GLY A 372 -0.70 2.38 17.44
N PHE A 373 0.12 3.16 18.14
CA PHE A 373 0.15 3.22 19.60
C PHE A 373 -1.15 3.77 20.19
N ILE A 374 -1.71 4.82 19.57
CA ILE A 374 -3.01 5.38 19.96
C ILE A 374 -4.11 4.32 19.75
N LEU A 375 -4.18 3.71 18.57
CA LEU A 375 -5.16 2.65 18.27
C LEU A 375 -5.01 1.44 19.19
N ASN A 376 -3.77 1.04 19.49
CA ASN A 376 -3.48 -0.07 20.37
C ASN A 376 -3.90 0.22 21.82
N THR A 377 -3.76 1.46 22.28
CA THR A 377 -4.25 1.87 23.60
C THR A 377 -5.77 1.74 23.69
N ILE A 378 -6.48 2.13 22.62
CA ILE A 378 -7.93 1.94 22.50
C ILE A 378 -8.28 0.44 22.48
N ALA A 379 -7.53 -0.38 21.75
CA ALA A 379 -7.73 -1.83 21.71
C ALA A 379 -7.57 -2.52 23.06
N ILE A 380 -6.55 -2.12 23.82
CA ILE A 380 -6.34 -2.64 25.17
C ILE A 380 -7.50 -2.23 26.09
N PHE A 381 -7.98 -0.98 25.98
CA PHE A 381 -9.11 -0.49 26.78
C PHE A 381 -10.39 -1.30 26.54
N TYR A 382 -10.65 -1.70 25.29
CA TYR A 382 -11.81 -2.52 24.93
C TYR A 382 -11.58 -4.04 25.09
N GLY A 383 -10.36 -4.50 25.38
CA GLY A 383 -10.05 -5.93 25.45
C GLY A 383 -10.16 -6.67 24.11
N SER A 384 -9.96 -5.95 23.00
CA SER A 384 -10.09 -6.48 21.63
C SER A 384 -8.86 -7.27 21.20
N LEU A 385 -9.05 -8.32 20.38
CA LEU A 385 -7.99 -9.07 19.72
C LEU A 385 -7.22 -8.23 18.68
N ALA A 386 -7.75 -7.07 18.30
CA ALA A 386 -7.02 -6.08 17.50
C ALA A 386 -5.84 -5.46 18.28
N ALA A 387 -5.75 -5.67 19.60
CA ALA A 387 -4.61 -5.24 20.40
C ALA A 387 -3.36 -6.04 20.03
N ILE A 388 -2.32 -5.34 19.59
CA ILE A 388 -1.04 -5.92 19.23
C ILE A 388 -0.28 -6.27 20.52
N PRO A 389 0.09 -7.54 20.75
CA PRO A 389 0.88 -7.92 21.91
C PRO A 389 2.24 -7.21 21.94
N PHE A 390 2.72 -6.89 23.14
CA PHE A 390 4.02 -6.20 23.32
C PHE A 390 5.18 -6.94 22.63
N GLY A 391 5.19 -8.28 22.69
CA GLY A 391 6.22 -9.08 22.01
C GLY A 391 6.29 -8.82 20.50
N THR A 392 5.15 -8.66 19.83
CA THR A 392 5.07 -8.37 18.40
C THR A 392 5.63 -6.98 18.07
N MET A 393 5.36 -5.99 18.92
CA MET A 393 5.92 -4.64 18.77
C MET A 393 7.45 -4.65 18.85
N VAL A 394 8.00 -5.42 19.81
CA VAL A 394 9.45 -5.60 19.96
C VAL A 394 10.05 -6.28 18.73
N VAL A 395 9.41 -7.31 18.18
CA VAL A 395 9.87 -7.99 16.95
C VAL A 395 9.93 -7.02 15.77
N VAL A 396 8.87 -6.22 15.56
CA VAL A 396 8.84 -5.21 14.48
C VAL A 396 9.94 -4.16 14.69
N PHE A 397 10.18 -3.73 15.92
CA PHE A 397 11.27 -2.80 16.24
C PHE A 397 12.66 -3.41 15.97
N ILE A 398 12.88 -4.68 16.30
CA ILE A 398 14.14 -5.40 16.00
C ILE A 398 14.36 -5.49 14.49
N ILE A 399 13.32 -5.82 13.71
CA ILE A 399 13.42 -5.82 12.23
C ILE A 399 13.82 -4.44 11.72
N TRP A 400 13.20 -3.38 12.24
CA TRP A 400 13.58 -2.01 11.86
C TRP A 400 15.02 -1.66 12.27
N ALA A 401 15.43 -1.98 13.50
CA ALA A 401 16.74 -1.61 14.04
C ALA A 401 17.91 -2.37 13.41
N PHE A 402 17.73 -3.66 13.08
CA PHE A 402 18.81 -4.53 12.57
C PHE A 402 18.78 -4.76 11.06
N ILE A 403 17.65 -4.52 10.39
CA ILE A 403 17.54 -4.70 8.93
C ILE A 403 17.34 -3.34 8.25
N SER A 404 16.24 -2.64 8.56
CA SER A 404 15.88 -1.42 7.83
C SER A 404 16.86 -0.27 8.06
N PHE A 405 17.28 -0.05 9.31
CA PHE A 405 18.16 1.06 9.66
C PHE A 405 19.58 0.89 9.07
N PRO A 406 20.25 -0.28 9.17
CA PRO A 406 21.53 -0.50 8.51
C PRO A 406 21.47 -0.45 6.99
N LEU A 407 20.43 -0.99 6.36
CA LEU A 407 20.25 -0.88 4.90
C LEU A 407 20.03 0.57 4.46
N ALA A 408 19.26 1.36 5.22
CA ALA A 408 19.09 2.78 4.94
C ALA A 408 20.42 3.54 5.05
N LEU A 409 21.24 3.24 6.07
CA LEU A 409 22.59 3.80 6.21
C LEU A 409 23.47 3.45 5.00
N LEU A 410 23.52 2.17 4.61
CA LEU A 410 24.26 1.71 3.44
C LEU A 410 23.79 2.45 2.17
N GLY A 411 22.48 2.55 1.98
CA GLY A 411 21.87 3.32 0.89
C GLY A 411 22.33 4.77 0.89
N THR A 412 22.31 5.45 2.04
CA THR A 412 22.75 6.86 2.14
C THR A 412 24.23 7.03 1.81
N VAL A 413 25.10 6.13 2.26
CA VAL A 413 26.53 6.19 1.94
C VAL A 413 26.76 6.02 0.43
N VAL A 414 26.11 5.02 -0.19
CA VAL A 414 26.21 4.78 -1.64
C VAL A 414 25.65 5.96 -2.43
N GLY A 415 24.45 6.43 -2.07
CA GLY A 415 23.77 7.54 -2.74
C GLY A 415 24.60 8.83 -2.72
N ARG A 416 25.20 9.15 -1.57
CA ARG A 416 26.07 10.32 -1.43
C ARG A 416 27.36 10.20 -2.25
N ASN A 417 28.00 9.03 -2.24
CA ASN A 417 29.25 8.83 -2.97
C ASN A 417 29.03 8.85 -4.49
N TRP A 418 27.93 8.29 -4.98
CA TRP A 418 27.61 8.26 -6.40
C TRP A 418 27.13 9.62 -6.92
N SER A 419 26.34 10.33 -6.13
CA SER A 419 25.68 11.57 -6.57
C SER A 419 26.60 12.78 -6.63
N GLY A 420 27.83 12.68 -6.12
CA GLY A 420 28.85 13.72 -6.27
C GLY A 420 28.54 15.06 -5.58
N ALA A 421 29.23 16.10 -6.03
CA ALA A 421 29.09 17.48 -5.57
C ALA A 421 28.00 18.22 -6.38
N PRO A 422 27.42 19.31 -5.84
CA PRO A 422 26.43 20.12 -6.56
C PRO A 422 26.95 20.59 -7.92
N ASN A 423 26.29 20.17 -9.00
CA ASN A 423 26.65 20.52 -10.37
C ASN A 423 25.51 21.30 -11.04
N ASN A 424 25.34 22.55 -10.61
CA ASN A 424 24.30 23.42 -11.15
C ASN A 424 24.75 24.01 -12.51
N PRO A 425 23.87 24.03 -13.53
CA PRO A 425 24.21 24.55 -14.86
C PRO A 425 24.52 26.05 -14.84
N CYS A 426 23.92 26.79 -13.91
CA CYS A 426 24.18 28.20 -13.68
C CYS A 426 24.65 28.45 -12.24
N ARG A 427 25.45 29.51 -12.06
CA ARG A 427 25.89 29.95 -10.73
C ARG A 427 24.69 30.47 -9.94
N VAL A 428 24.52 29.95 -8.72
CA VAL A 428 23.47 30.40 -7.80
C VAL A 428 23.78 31.82 -7.33
N LYS A 429 22.81 32.73 -7.43
CA LYS A 429 22.94 34.10 -6.91
C LYS A 429 23.03 34.08 -5.38
N THR A 430 23.96 34.86 -4.83
CA THR A 430 24.21 34.92 -3.37
C THR A 430 23.05 35.59 -2.65
N ILE A 431 22.56 36.71 -3.17
CA ILE A 431 21.44 37.48 -2.62
C ILE A 431 20.13 36.97 -3.25
N PRO A 432 19.15 36.51 -2.45
CA PRO A 432 17.86 36.09 -2.97
C PRO A 432 17.07 37.29 -3.49
N ARG A 433 16.43 37.13 -4.65
CA ARG A 433 15.52 38.15 -5.21
C ARG A 433 14.24 38.27 -4.37
N PRO A 434 13.70 39.48 -4.15
CA PRO A 434 12.36 39.65 -3.57
C PRO A 434 11.30 39.06 -4.52
N ILE A 435 10.34 38.33 -3.94
CA ILE A 435 9.23 37.73 -4.69
C ILE A 435 8.13 38.80 -4.83
N PRO A 436 7.64 39.11 -6.05
CA PRO A 436 6.58 40.08 -6.24
C PRO A 436 5.27 39.59 -5.61
N GLU A 437 4.41 40.52 -5.16
CA GLU A 437 3.07 40.18 -4.70
C GLU A 437 2.22 39.67 -5.87
N LYS A 438 1.50 38.57 -5.64
CA LYS A 438 0.77 37.85 -6.68
C LYS A 438 -0.72 37.82 -6.39
N LYS A 439 -1.49 37.63 -7.44
CA LYS A 439 -2.92 37.29 -7.35
C LYS A 439 -3.11 35.99 -6.55
N TRP A 440 -4.21 35.92 -5.81
CA TRP A 440 -4.50 34.84 -4.86
C TRP A 440 -4.35 33.42 -5.43
N TYR A 441 -4.79 33.19 -6.68
CA TYR A 441 -4.74 31.88 -7.33
C TYR A 441 -3.32 31.39 -7.72
N LEU A 442 -2.31 32.27 -7.72
CA LEU A 442 -0.90 31.92 -7.99
C LEU A 442 -0.09 31.73 -6.70
N THR A 443 -0.75 31.69 -5.55
CA THR A 443 -0.10 31.40 -4.27
C THR A 443 0.28 29.92 -4.19
N PRO A 444 1.44 29.58 -3.60
CA PRO A 444 1.91 28.19 -3.48
C PRO A 444 0.91 27.22 -2.85
N SER A 445 0.14 27.68 -1.85
CA SER A 445 -0.86 26.87 -1.16
C SER A 445 -2.03 26.47 -2.06
N ILE A 446 -2.56 27.42 -2.84
CA ILE A 446 -3.70 27.17 -3.74
C ILE A 446 -3.27 26.28 -4.90
N VAL A 447 -2.10 26.54 -5.50
CA VAL A 447 -1.53 25.68 -6.55
C VAL A 447 -1.31 24.26 -6.03
N SER A 448 -0.83 24.12 -4.79
CA SER A 448 -0.63 22.80 -4.16
C SER A 448 -1.96 22.07 -3.93
N LEU A 449 -3.01 22.78 -3.49
CA LEU A 449 -4.32 22.17 -3.27
C LEU A 449 -4.98 21.75 -4.59
N MET A 450 -5.02 22.63 -5.60
CA MET A 450 -5.63 22.34 -6.90
C MET A 450 -4.94 21.19 -7.64
N GLY A 451 -3.63 21.01 -7.44
CA GLY A 451 -2.88 19.93 -8.09
C GLY A 451 -3.46 18.53 -7.80
N GLY A 452 -3.85 18.26 -6.56
CA GLY A 452 -4.29 16.94 -6.13
C GLY A 452 -5.65 16.49 -6.67
N LEU A 453 -6.43 17.40 -7.26
CA LEU A 453 -7.77 17.12 -7.76
C LEU A 453 -7.75 16.19 -8.99
N LEU A 454 -6.81 16.41 -9.91
CA LEU A 454 -6.71 15.61 -11.15
C LEU A 454 -6.22 14.18 -10.90
N PRO A 455 -5.15 13.95 -10.09
CA PRO A 455 -4.76 12.59 -9.72
C PRO A 455 -5.86 11.88 -8.92
N PHE A 456 -6.58 12.59 -8.04
CA PHE A 456 -7.73 12.02 -7.34
C PHE A 456 -8.83 11.56 -8.30
N GLY A 457 -9.21 12.40 -9.28
CA GLY A 457 -10.18 12.04 -10.31
C GLY A 457 -9.79 10.80 -11.10
N SER A 458 -8.49 10.61 -11.37
CA SER A 458 -7.97 9.43 -12.08
C SER A 458 -7.97 8.13 -11.26
N ILE A 459 -8.09 8.19 -9.93
CA ILE A 459 -8.09 6.97 -9.08
C ILE A 459 -9.41 6.76 -8.33
N PHE A 460 -10.37 7.68 -8.48
CA PHE A 460 -11.59 7.73 -7.67
C PHE A 460 -12.39 6.42 -7.69
N ILE A 461 -12.60 5.84 -8.87
CA ILE A 461 -13.38 4.60 -9.03
C ILE A 461 -12.65 3.41 -8.41
N GLU A 462 -11.34 3.30 -8.58
CA GLU A 462 -10.54 2.23 -7.98
C GLU A 462 -10.45 2.36 -6.47
N MET A 463 -10.39 3.59 -5.97
CA MET A 463 -10.43 3.86 -4.54
C MET A 463 -11.71 3.29 -3.91
N TYR A 464 -12.87 3.38 -4.58
CA TYR A 464 -14.10 2.74 -4.10
C TYR A 464 -13.94 1.22 -3.92
N PHE A 465 -13.31 0.53 -4.87
CA PHE A 465 -13.08 -0.92 -4.79
C PHE A 465 -12.07 -1.29 -3.70
N VAL A 466 -11.01 -0.49 -3.55
CA VAL A 466 -10.02 -0.68 -2.47
C VAL A 466 -10.67 -0.49 -1.10
N PHE A 467 -11.42 0.59 -0.89
CA PHE A 467 -12.15 0.82 0.37
C PHE A 467 -13.18 -0.28 0.63
N THR A 468 -13.89 -0.74 -0.39
CA THR A 468 -14.86 -1.82 -0.24
C THR A 468 -14.19 -3.13 0.16
N SER A 469 -13.01 -3.43 -0.37
CA SER A 469 -12.29 -4.66 -0.05
C SER A 469 -11.57 -4.61 1.31
N PHE A 470 -11.17 -3.43 1.76
CA PHE A 470 -10.51 -3.25 3.06
C PHE A 470 -11.51 -3.21 4.22
N TRP A 471 -12.68 -2.61 3.99
CA TRP A 471 -13.70 -2.39 5.03
C TRP A 471 -14.90 -3.34 4.98
N ASN A 472 -15.11 -4.07 3.88
CA ASN A 472 -16.03 -5.20 3.82
C ASN A 472 -15.25 -6.51 3.69
N TYR A 473 -15.87 -7.63 4.04
CA TYR A 473 -15.28 -8.98 4.01
C TYR A 473 -15.02 -9.53 2.58
N LYS A 474 -14.67 -8.67 1.61
CA LYS A 474 -14.44 -9.05 0.21
C LYS A 474 -12.96 -9.00 -0.13
N VAL A 475 -12.43 -10.10 -0.66
CA VAL A 475 -11.02 -10.20 -1.07
C VAL A 475 -10.85 -9.54 -2.44
N TYR A 476 -10.00 -8.52 -2.53
CA TYR A 476 -9.57 -7.95 -3.80
C TYR A 476 -8.52 -8.86 -4.46
N TYR A 477 -8.88 -9.49 -5.58
CA TYR A 477 -8.01 -10.44 -6.28
C TYR A 477 -7.47 -9.93 -7.61
N VAL A 478 -7.91 -8.76 -8.08
CA VAL A 478 -7.58 -8.27 -9.42
C VAL A 478 -6.32 -7.42 -9.45
N TYR A 479 -5.20 -8.00 -9.02
CA TYR A 479 -3.91 -7.30 -8.85
C TYR A 479 -3.36 -6.66 -10.13
N GLY A 480 -3.69 -7.21 -11.30
CA GLY A 480 -3.30 -6.65 -12.61
C GLY A 480 -3.88 -5.24 -12.85
N PHE A 481 -5.13 -5.00 -12.45
CA PHE A 481 -5.73 -3.67 -12.57
C PHE A 481 -5.08 -2.68 -11.59
N MET A 482 -4.76 -3.11 -10.36
CA MET A 482 -4.02 -2.28 -9.41
C MET A 482 -2.65 -1.83 -9.95
N LEU A 483 -1.95 -2.69 -10.68
CA LEU A 483 -0.68 -2.32 -11.33
C LEU A 483 -0.87 -1.19 -12.35
N LEU A 484 -1.88 -1.30 -13.20
CA LEU A 484 -2.17 -0.30 -14.24
C LEU A 484 -2.52 1.05 -13.61
N VAL A 485 -3.39 1.04 -12.59
CA VAL A 485 -3.82 2.24 -11.88
C VAL A 485 -2.65 2.90 -11.14
N PHE A 486 -1.75 2.10 -10.57
CA PHE A 486 -0.51 2.59 -9.97
C PHE A 486 0.39 3.31 -10.98
N VAL A 487 0.54 2.76 -12.20
CA VAL A 487 1.30 3.41 -13.28
C VAL A 487 0.63 4.72 -13.72
N ILE A 488 -0.68 4.72 -13.90
CA ILE A 488 -1.45 5.93 -14.23
C ILE A 488 -1.25 7.01 -13.17
N LEU A 489 -1.34 6.64 -11.89
CA LEU A 489 -1.17 7.58 -10.78
C LEU A 489 0.22 8.25 -10.82
N ILE A 490 1.29 7.48 -11.09
CA ILE A 490 2.65 8.04 -11.23
C ILE A 490 2.72 9.03 -12.40
N ILE A 491 2.14 8.68 -13.56
CA ILE A 491 2.18 9.57 -14.75
C ILE A 491 1.40 10.87 -14.46
N VAL A 492 0.19 10.76 -13.92
CA VAL A 492 -0.67 11.92 -13.63
C VAL A 492 -0.03 12.83 -12.57
N THR A 493 0.54 12.26 -11.51
CA THR A 493 1.22 13.05 -10.47
C THR A 493 2.44 13.79 -11.04
N VAL A 494 3.24 13.15 -11.90
CA VAL A 494 4.34 13.81 -12.61
C VAL A 494 3.81 14.96 -13.49
N CYS A 495 2.80 14.74 -14.32
CA CYS A 495 2.23 15.80 -15.17
C CYS A 495 1.74 17.00 -14.36
N VAL A 496 1.01 16.76 -13.27
CA VAL A 496 0.46 17.81 -12.40
C VAL A 496 1.58 18.60 -11.72
N THR A 497 2.61 17.93 -11.20
CA THR A 497 3.74 18.61 -10.55
C THR A 497 4.53 19.49 -11.52
N ILE A 498 4.66 19.08 -12.78
CA ILE A 498 5.28 19.87 -13.85
C ILE A 498 4.46 21.13 -14.13
N VAL A 499 3.15 20.99 -14.30
CA VAL A 499 2.24 22.12 -14.57
C VAL A 499 2.22 23.10 -13.39
N GLY A 500 2.12 22.60 -12.16
CA GLY A 500 2.15 23.44 -10.95
C GLY A 500 3.47 24.19 -10.77
N THR A 501 4.59 23.52 -11.03
CA THR A 501 5.93 24.13 -11.00
C THR A 501 6.06 25.22 -12.07
N TYR A 502 5.57 24.95 -13.29
CA TYR A 502 5.59 25.91 -14.39
C TYR A 502 4.82 27.19 -14.07
N PHE A 503 3.59 27.08 -13.56
CA PHE A 503 2.81 28.26 -13.14
C PHE A 503 3.50 29.06 -12.04
N LEU A 504 4.17 28.39 -11.11
CA LEU A 504 4.89 29.05 -10.02
C LEU A 504 6.13 29.81 -10.51
N LEU A 505 6.91 29.20 -11.41
CA LEU A 505 8.10 29.80 -12.01
C LEU A 505 7.76 30.96 -12.93
N ASN A 506 6.70 30.85 -13.73
CA ASN A 506 6.19 31.95 -14.55
C ASN A 506 5.74 33.15 -13.71
N ALA A 507 5.28 32.89 -12.49
CA ALA A 507 4.93 33.95 -11.58
C ALA A 507 6.15 34.50 -10.82
N GLU A 508 7.38 34.08 -11.14
CA GLU A 508 8.63 34.55 -10.51
C GLU A 508 8.86 34.09 -9.05
N ASN A 509 8.29 32.95 -8.64
CA ASN A 509 8.59 32.36 -7.33
C ASN A 509 9.48 31.11 -7.46
N TYR A 510 10.69 31.19 -6.90
CA TYR A 510 11.68 30.11 -6.91
C TYR A 510 11.47 29.03 -5.83
N HIS A 511 10.50 29.16 -4.93
CA HIS A 511 10.17 28.14 -3.92
C HIS A 511 9.33 26.99 -4.48
N TRP A 512 9.82 26.38 -5.56
CA TRP A 512 9.11 25.35 -6.29
C TRP A 512 9.22 23.97 -5.65
N GLN A 513 10.27 23.67 -4.88
CA GLN A 513 10.49 22.30 -4.39
C GLN A 513 9.38 21.81 -3.46
N TRP A 514 8.99 22.63 -2.47
CA TRP A 514 7.90 22.29 -1.55
C TRP A 514 6.54 22.35 -2.25
N THR A 515 6.33 23.31 -3.15
CA THR A 515 5.08 23.44 -3.90
C THR A 515 4.85 22.21 -4.79
N SER A 516 5.89 21.73 -5.48
CA SER A 516 5.84 20.50 -6.26
C SER A 516 5.54 19.29 -5.37
N PHE A 517 6.16 19.20 -4.20
CA PHE A 517 5.92 18.12 -3.25
C PHE A 517 4.45 18.11 -2.78
N PHE A 518 3.95 19.26 -2.30
CA PHE A 518 2.58 19.38 -1.79
C PHE A 518 1.52 19.28 -2.88
N SER A 519 1.83 19.68 -4.13
CA SER A 519 0.93 19.54 -5.27
C SER A 519 0.58 18.09 -5.60
N ALA A 520 1.54 17.16 -5.45
CA ALA A 520 1.27 15.73 -5.57
C ALA A 520 0.72 15.13 -4.27
N ALA A 521 1.23 15.56 -3.10
CA ALA A 521 0.78 15.03 -1.81
C ALA A 521 -0.69 15.37 -1.49
N SER A 522 -1.21 16.47 -2.03
CA SER A 522 -2.60 16.90 -1.81
C SER A 522 -3.64 15.91 -2.34
N THR A 523 -3.28 14.99 -3.26
CA THR A 523 -4.14 13.86 -3.65
C THR A 523 -4.61 13.06 -2.44
N ALA A 524 -3.75 12.86 -1.43
CA ALA A 524 -4.11 12.14 -0.23
C ALA A 524 -5.15 12.87 0.64
N VAL A 525 -5.20 14.20 0.58
CA VAL A 525 -6.24 15.00 1.27
C VAL A 525 -7.60 14.72 0.64
N TYR A 526 -7.69 14.69 -0.69
CA TYR A 526 -8.93 14.34 -1.39
C TYR A 526 -9.38 12.91 -1.11
N VAL A 527 -8.45 11.96 -1.05
CA VAL A 527 -8.73 10.58 -0.64
C VAL A 527 -9.24 10.51 0.81
N TYR A 528 -8.65 11.29 1.72
CA TYR A 528 -9.13 11.35 3.10
C TYR A 528 -10.54 11.96 3.19
N LEU A 529 -10.83 13.03 2.45
CA LEU A 529 -12.19 13.60 2.37
C LEU A 529 -13.20 12.58 1.79
N TYR A 530 -12.79 11.84 0.76
CA TYR A 530 -13.59 10.76 0.21
C TYR A 530 -13.87 9.66 1.25
N SER A 531 -12.89 9.34 2.10
CA SER A 531 -13.08 8.36 3.17
C SER A 531 -14.13 8.78 4.21
N VAL A 532 -14.25 10.09 4.48
CA VAL A 532 -15.31 10.63 5.35
C VAL A 532 -16.66 10.43 4.69
N TYR A 533 -16.78 10.75 3.39
CA TYR A 533 -18.00 10.49 2.63
C TYR A 533 -18.36 9.00 2.62
N TYR A 534 -17.38 8.13 2.37
CA TYR A 534 -17.56 6.67 2.33
C TYR A 534 -18.05 6.14 3.69
N TYR A 535 -17.48 6.63 4.79
CA TYR A 535 -17.87 6.26 6.15
C TYR A 535 -19.36 6.51 6.39
N TYR A 536 -19.85 7.72 6.12
CA TYR A 536 -21.25 8.08 6.41
C TYR A 536 -22.27 7.53 5.41
N VAL A 537 -21.92 7.38 4.13
CA VAL A 537 -22.89 7.04 3.08
C VAL A 537 -22.88 5.56 2.71
N LYS A 538 -21.73 4.89 2.81
CA LYS A 538 -21.57 3.50 2.35
C LYS A 538 -21.44 2.50 3.49
N THR A 539 -20.88 2.89 4.63
CA THR A 539 -20.70 1.97 5.77
C THR A 539 -21.85 2.09 6.77
N LYS A 540 -22.19 0.98 7.43
CA LYS A 540 -23.11 0.92 8.57
C LYS A 540 -22.36 0.87 9.91
N MET A 541 -21.08 1.24 9.90
CA MET A 541 -20.18 1.17 11.06
C MET A 541 -20.59 2.19 12.12
N SER A 542 -20.56 1.78 13.39
CA SER A 542 -20.94 2.61 14.52
C SER A 542 -20.02 2.36 15.73
N GLY A 543 -20.03 3.27 16.69
CA GLY A 543 -19.23 3.15 17.92
C GLY A 543 -17.84 3.77 17.83
N PHE A 544 -17.29 4.14 18.99
CA PHE A 544 -16.01 4.84 19.13
C PHE A 544 -14.81 3.98 18.71
N PHE A 545 -14.86 2.69 18.98
CA PHE A 545 -13.80 1.75 18.63
C PHE A 545 -13.61 1.67 17.10
N GLN A 546 -14.70 1.34 16.39
CA GLN A 546 -14.68 1.18 14.94
C GLN A 546 -14.36 2.49 14.20
N THR A 547 -14.89 3.64 14.65
CA THR A 547 -14.56 4.95 14.06
C THR A 547 -13.07 5.27 14.18
N SER A 548 -12.49 5.04 15.37
CA SER A 548 -11.07 5.31 15.62
C SER A 548 -10.17 4.45 14.73
N PHE A 549 -10.45 3.15 14.63
CA PHE A 549 -9.72 2.24 13.74
C PHE A 549 -9.89 2.60 12.26
N TYR A 550 -11.11 2.96 11.84
CA TYR A 550 -11.38 3.38 10.46
C TYR A 550 -10.55 4.60 10.06
N PHE A 551 -10.65 5.69 10.82
CA PHE A 551 -9.92 6.91 10.52
C PHE A 551 -8.41 6.78 10.77
N GLY A 552 -8.00 5.99 11.75
CA GLY A 552 -6.58 5.74 12.05
C GLY A 552 -5.87 4.99 10.92
N TYR A 553 -6.42 3.88 10.45
CA TYR A 553 -5.83 3.15 9.30
C TYR A 553 -5.94 3.94 8.00
N THR A 554 -7.05 4.64 7.78
CA THR A 554 -7.20 5.50 6.60
C THR A 554 -6.21 6.66 6.62
N LEU A 555 -5.93 7.25 7.78
CA LEU A 555 -4.91 8.28 7.94
C LEU A 555 -3.51 7.73 7.63
N MET A 556 -3.16 6.54 8.14
CA MET A 556 -1.89 5.88 7.79
C MET A 556 -1.78 5.66 6.27
N PHE A 557 -2.85 5.17 5.65
CA PHE A 557 -2.91 4.98 4.20
C PHE A 557 -2.73 6.29 3.42
N CYS A 558 -3.43 7.36 3.82
CA CYS A 558 -3.32 8.67 3.17
C CYS A 558 -1.93 9.30 3.37
N LEU A 559 -1.30 9.15 4.54
CA LEU A 559 0.08 9.60 4.76
C LEU A 559 1.06 8.85 3.83
N GLY A 560 0.90 7.53 3.72
CA GLY A 560 1.68 6.72 2.77
C GLY A 560 1.48 7.16 1.32
N LEU A 561 0.22 7.34 0.90
CA LEU A 561 -0.14 7.75 -0.45
C LEU A 561 0.38 9.16 -0.77
N GLY A 562 0.26 10.12 0.14
CA GLY A 562 0.74 11.49 -0.06
C GLY A 562 2.25 11.56 -0.23
N ILE A 563 3.00 10.81 0.58
CA ILE A 563 4.46 10.72 0.49
C ILE A 563 4.88 9.97 -0.79
N LEU A 564 4.15 8.92 -1.17
CA LEU A 564 4.36 8.15 -2.41
C LEU A 564 4.12 8.98 -3.67
N CYS A 565 3.06 9.78 -3.71
CA CYS A 565 2.79 10.66 -4.86
C CYS A 565 3.88 11.74 -5.00
N ALA A 566 4.50 12.16 -3.90
CA ALA A 566 5.45 13.26 -3.86
C ALA A 566 6.92 12.84 -4.09
N THR A 567 7.16 11.66 -4.65
CA THR A 567 8.48 11.03 -4.78
C THR A 567 9.48 11.66 -5.72
N ARG A 568 9.03 12.57 -6.59
CA ARG A 568 9.90 13.15 -7.60
C ARG A 568 9.52 14.61 -7.84
N PRO A 569 10.11 15.56 -7.10
CA PRO A 569 10.13 16.92 -7.60
C PRO A 569 10.86 16.90 -8.96
N PRO A 570 10.33 17.55 -10.00
CA PRO A 570 10.98 17.60 -11.31
C PRO A 570 12.32 18.31 -11.14
N GLN A 571 13.40 17.55 -11.05
CA GLN A 571 14.73 18.13 -11.02
C GLN A 571 15.07 18.61 -12.44
N PRO A 572 15.55 19.85 -12.61
CA PRO A 572 16.19 20.24 -13.86
C PRO A 572 17.36 19.28 -14.10
N LEU A 573 17.35 18.60 -15.25
CA LEU A 573 18.33 17.55 -15.58
C LEU A 573 19.75 18.12 -15.65
N GLU A 574 20.71 17.32 -15.18
CA GLU A 574 22.15 17.57 -15.33
C GLU A 574 22.56 17.55 -16.81
N ALA A 575 23.40 18.50 -17.20
CA ALA A 575 24.07 18.48 -18.50
C ALA A 575 25.04 17.29 -18.58
N ASN A 576 25.06 16.62 -19.72
CA ASN A 576 25.79 15.37 -19.95
C ASN A 576 27.30 15.61 -20.08
N ASP A 577 28.13 14.66 -19.64
CA ASP A 577 29.60 14.78 -19.59
C ASP A 577 30.32 15.03 -20.94
N ARG A 578 29.62 15.01 -22.07
CA ARG A 578 30.18 15.38 -23.39
C ARG A 578 30.35 16.89 -23.61
N GLU A 579 29.68 17.74 -22.83
CA GLU A 579 29.91 19.20 -22.83
C GLU A 579 31.08 19.61 -21.92
N ARG A 580 31.76 18.65 -21.28
CA ARG A 580 32.83 18.88 -20.30
C ARG A 580 34.15 19.40 -20.94
N SER A 581 34.36 19.22 -22.25
CA SER A 581 35.62 19.57 -22.92
C SER A 581 35.70 21.00 -23.48
N SER A 582 34.59 21.74 -23.57
CA SER A 582 34.58 23.12 -24.10
C SER A 582 34.60 24.22 -23.02
N ILE A 583 34.43 23.88 -21.74
CA ILE A 583 34.17 24.83 -20.64
C ILE A 583 35.42 25.09 -19.77
N ALA A 584 36.61 24.70 -20.23
CA ALA A 584 37.85 24.78 -19.45
C ALA A 584 38.55 26.16 -19.43
N SER A 585 37.95 27.23 -19.96
CA SER A 585 38.52 28.58 -19.93
C SER A 585 37.58 29.58 -19.27
N GLY A 586 37.98 30.08 -18.09
CA GLY A 586 37.66 31.42 -17.56
C GLY A 586 36.19 31.83 -17.47
N SER A 587 35.68 31.95 -16.24
CA SER A 587 34.37 32.51 -15.86
C SER A 587 33.12 31.71 -16.28
N ARG A 588 32.47 31.05 -15.30
CA ARG A 588 31.12 30.49 -15.45
C ARG A 588 30.06 31.61 -15.44
N THR A 589 30.06 32.46 -16.45
CA THR A 589 28.88 33.23 -16.86
C THR A 589 27.99 32.31 -17.67
N CYS A 590 26.68 32.26 -17.39
CA CYS A 590 25.76 31.42 -18.17
C CYS A 590 25.86 31.85 -19.63
N ASN A 591 26.45 31.03 -20.50
CA ASN A 591 26.40 31.29 -21.94
C ASN A 591 24.93 31.10 -22.37
N PRO A 592 24.24 32.10 -22.96
CA PRO A 592 22.82 31.99 -23.32
C PRO A 592 22.53 30.76 -24.20
N GLU A 593 23.49 30.31 -25.00
CA GLU A 593 23.40 29.04 -25.76
C GLU A 593 23.33 27.81 -24.83
N THR A 594 24.12 27.75 -23.76
CA THR A 594 24.11 26.64 -22.79
C THR A 594 22.96 26.73 -21.78
N GLY A 595 22.46 27.93 -21.47
CA GLY A 595 21.23 28.10 -20.68
C GLY A 595 20.00 27.60 -21.45
N ASN A 596 19.98 27.84 -22.76
CA ASN A 596 19.02 27.24 -23.68
C ASN A 596 19.20 25.72 -23.74
N HIS A 597 20.41 25.16 -23.87
CA HIS A 597 20.61 23.70 -23.91
C HIS A 597 20.39 22.97 -22.57
N ALA A 598 20.72 23.57 -21.42
CA ALA A 598 20.54 22.98 -20.10
C ALA A 598 19.07 22.87 -19.68
N LEU A 599 18.20 23.76 -20.20
CA LEU A 599 16.75 23.75 -19.96
C LEU A 599 15.93 23.20 -21.16
N VAL A 600 16.54 23.02 -22.34
CA VAL A 600 16.02 22.17 -23.44
C VAL A 600 16.02 20.67 -23.10
N THR A 601 16.36 20.30 -21.86
CA THR A 601 16.17 18.95 -21.32
C THR A 601 14.78 18.68 -20.73
N TRP A 602 13.92 19.69 -20.53
CA TRP A 602 12.49 19.49 -20.26
C TRP A 602 11.78 18.68 -21.37
N PRO A 603 12.03 18.98 -22.66
CA PRO A 603 11.67 18.11 -23.77
C PRO A 603 12.23 16.69 -23.67
N ARG A 604 13.39 16.41 -23.04
CA ARG A 604 13.90 15.04 -22.89
C ARG A 604 13.22 14.25 -21.78
N LEU A 605 12.87 14.89 -20.67
CA LEU A 605 12.06 14.26 -19.62
C LEU A 605 10.64 14.01 -20.12
N ILE A 606 10.08 14.96 -20.88
CA ILE A 606 8.78 14.85 -21.53
C ILE A 606 8.83 13.89 -22.72
N HIS A 607 9.94 13.79 -23.46
CA HIS A 607 10.16 12.77 -24.49
C HIS A 607 10.37 11.40 -23.86
N GLN A 608 11.02 11.27 -22.70
CA GLN A 608 11.07 10.00 -21.97
C GLN A 608 9.69 9.62 -21.39
N THR A 609 8.90 10.59 -20.95
CA THR A 609 7.53 10.38 -20.48
C THR A 609 6.57 10.10 -21.65
N LEU A 610 6.72 10.77 -22.78
CA LEU A 610 6.02 10.53 -24.05
C LEU A 610 6.48 9.24 -24.72
N VAL A 611 7.73 8.82 -24.53
CA VAL A 611 8.25 7.50 -24.95
C VAL A 611 7.74 6.42 -24.03
N LEU A 612 7.62 6.66 -22.71
CA LEU A 612 6.95 5.73 -21.79
C LEU A 612 5.43 5.63 -22.06
N VAL A 613 4.78 6.75 -22.37
CA VAL A 613 3.38 6.82 -22.80
C VAL A 613 3.21 6.24 -24.20
N SER A 614 4.17 6.43 -25.12
CA SER A 614 4.18 5.79 -26.44
C SER A 614 4.48 4.30 -26.37
N LEU A 615 5.37 3.85 -25.47
CA LEU A 615 5.58 2.44 -25.14
C LEU A 615 4.31 1.82 -24.54
N ALA A 616 3.61 2.55 -23.66
CA ALA A 616 2.31 2.13 -23.14
C ALA A 616 1.20 2.13 -24.22
N LEU A 617 1.29 3.01 -25.22
CA LEU A 617 0.44 3.03 -26.41
C LEU A 617 0.85 1.95 -27.44
N GLU A 618 2.11 1.51 -27.48
CA GLU A 618 2.62 0.41 -28.32
C GLU A 618 2.28 -0.97 -27.74
N VAL A 619 2.01 -1.09 -26.43
CA VAL A 619 1.37 -2.30 -25.86
C VAL A 619 -0.02 -2.56 -26.48
N LYS A 620 -0.60 -1.58 -27.16
CA LYS A 620 -1.84 -1.72 -27.94
C LYS A 620 -1.67 -2.56 -29.22
N GLU A 621 -0.43 -2.85 -29.67
CA GLU A 621 -0.19 -3.71 -30.84
C GLU A 621 0.01 -5.20 -30.52
N VAL A 622 -0.01 -5.62 -29.25
CA VAL A 622 0.19 -7.05 -28.85
C VAL A 622 -1.10 -7.73 -28.36
N LEU A 623 -2.26 -7.07 -28.43
CA LEU A 623 -3.56 -7.66 -28.11
C LEU A 623 -4.56 -7.36 -29.22
N PRO A 624 -5.01 -8.35 -30.02
CA PRO A 624 -6.00 -8.13 -31.05
C PRO A 624 -7.39 -7.91 -30.40
N ILE A 625 -7.83 -6.65 -30.34
CA ILE A 625 -9.14 -6.19 -29.83
C ILE A 625 -10.14 -6.00 -31.00
N GLU A 626 -10.06 -6.81 -32.06
CA GLU A 626 -10.87 -6.64 -33.29
C GLU A 626 -11.95 -7.74 -33.51
N GLN A 627 -12.46 -8.38 -32.45
CA GLN A 627 -13.53 -9.40 -32.60
C GLN A 627 -14.68 -9.38 -31.57
N ILE A 628 -14.84 -8.33 -30.74
CA ILE A 628 -15.96 -8.28 -29.76
C ILE A 628 -16.73 -6.96 -29.80
N LEU A 629 -16.99 -6.46 -31.01
CA LEU A 629 -18.00 -5.44 -31.26
C LEU A 629 -18.77 -5.87 -32.50
N PHE A 630 -19.94 -6.49 -32.24
CA PHE A 630 -20.95 -7.09 -33.15
C PHE A 630 -21.08 -8.62 -33.05
N LYS A 631 -21.57 -9.09 -31.89
CA LYS A 631 -22.70 -10.04 -31.81
C LYS A 631 -23.29 -10.10 -30.42
#